data_AF-A0A3N5KB75-F1
#
_entry.id   AF-A0A3N5KB75-F1
#
_cell.length_a   1.000
_cell.length_b   1.000
_cell.length_c   1.000
_cell.angle_alpha   90.00
_cell.angle_beta   90.00
_cell.angle_gamma   90.00
#
_symmetry.space_group_name_H-M   'P 1'
#
loop_
_entity.id
_entity.type
_entity.pdbx_description
1 polymer ?
#
loop_
_entity_poly.entity_id
_entity_poly.type
_entity_poly.pdbx_seq_one_letter_code
_entity_poly.pdbx_strand_id
1 'polypeptide(L)' 'MHLVPTQEEVVKLLEQTGALRQGHYEYPNGLHADEYLQVPLAMRYYQHA' A
#
# COMPACT_ATOMS: atom_id res chain seq x y z
N MET A 1 -8.51 -0.59 20.54
CA MET A 1 -7.39 -1.18 19.80
C MET A 1 -7.80 -2.60 19.44
N HIS A 2 -7.93 -2.92 18.15
CA HIS A 2 -8.29 -4.26 17.72
C HIS A 2 -7.04 -5.16 17.73
N LEU A 3 -7.20 -6.44 18.09
CA LEU A 3 -6.09 -7.40 18.06
C LEU A 3 -5.60 -7.66 16.63
N VAL A 4 -6.53 -7.65 15.68
CA VAL A 4 -6.28 -7.68 14.24
C VAL A 4 -6.74 -6.35 13.68
N PRO A 5 -5.91 -5.61 12.92
CA PRO A 5 -6.31 -4.33 12.37
C PRO A 5 -7.50 -4.50 11.42
N THR A 6 -8.38 -3.50 11.39
CA THR A 6 -9.47 -3.47 10.42
C THR A 6 -8.92 -3.23 9.01
N GLN A 7 -9.73 -3.51 8.00
CA GLN A 7 -9.38 -3.19 6.61
C GLN A 7 -9.02 -1.71 6.43
N GLU A 8 -9.79 -0.80 7.04
CA GLU A 8 -9.55 0.64 6.98
C GLU A 8 -8.21 1.03 7.59
N GLU A 9 -7.86 0.43 8.74
CA GLU A 9 -6.56 0.65 9.40
C GLU A 9 -5.40 0.16 8.53
N VAL A 10 -5.57 -0.99 7.86
CA VAL A 10 -4.57 -1.54 6.92
C VAL A 10 -4.42 -0.65 5.69
N VAL A 11 -5.51 -0.25 5.04
CA VAL A 11 -5.47 0.62 3.86
C VAL A 11 -4.78 1.93 4.18
N LYS A 12 -5.14 2.56 5.29
CA LYS A 12 -4.52 3.81 5.75
C LYS A 12 -3.03 3.68 5.99
N LEU A 13 -2.58 2.57 6.60
CA LEU A 13 -1.15 2.29 6.79
C LEU A 13 -0.42 2.16 5.45
N LEU A 14 -1.02 1.45 4.49
CA LEU A 14 -0.42 1.27 3.17
C LEU A 14 -0.30 2.61 2.42
N GLU A 15 -1.30 3.49 2.50
CA GLU A 15 -1.23 4.84 1.92
C GLU A 15 -0.16 5.70 2.60
N GLN A 16 -0.12 5.72 3.93
CA GLN A 16 0.83 6.52 4.71
C GLN A 16 2.30 6.14 4.45
N THR A 17 2.56 4.86 4.21
CA THR A 17 3.90 4.35 3.90
C THR A 17 4.25 4.47 2.42
N GLY A 18 3.31 4.93 1.58
CA GLY A 18 3.44 4.92 0.12
C GLY A 18 3.44 3.52 -0.49
N ALA A 19 3.08 2.49 0.28
CA ALA A 19 2.91 1.13 -0.20
C ALA A 19 1.67 0.99 -1.09
N LEU A 20 0.61 1.75 -0.84
CA LEU A 20 -0.52 1.93 -1.75
C LEU A 20 -0.48 3.33 -2.33
N ARG A 21 -0.51 3.42 -3.67
CA ARG A 21 -0.45 4.70 -4.39
C ARG A 21 -1.50 4.76 -5.48
N GLN A 22 -2.11 5.93 -5.61
CA GLN A 22 -3.03 6.28 -6.69
C GLN A 22 -2.23 6.95 -7.83
N GLY A 23 -2.59 6.67 -9.08
CA GLY A 23 -1.95 7.24 -10.27
C GLY A 23 -2.08 6.32 -11.49
N HIS A 24 -1.55 6.75 -12.63
CA HIS A 24 -1.62 5.96 -13.85
C HIS A 24 -0.40 5.03 -13.98
N TYR A 25 -0.63 3.72 -13.87
CA TYR A 25 0.40 2.69 -13.99
C TYR A 25 0.16 1.81 -15.21
N GLU A 26 1.23 1.49 -15.94
CA GLU A 26 1.21 0.60 -17.09
C GLU A 26 2.02 -0.67 -16.77
N TYR A 27 1.41 -1.83 -16.97
CA TYR A 27 2.07 -3.14 -16.86
C TYR A 27 2.76 -3.51 -18.18
N PRO A 28 3.75 -4.42 -18.16
CA PRO A 28 4.48 -4.83 -19.38
C PRO A 28 3.61 -5.41 -20.51
N ASN A 29 2.38 -5.82 -20.20
CA ASN A 29 1.40 -6.32 -21.17
C ASN A 29 0.46 -5.23 -21.71
N GLY A 30 0.70 -3.96 -21.39
CA GLY A 30 -0.12 -2.81 -21.79
C GLY A 30 -1.41 -2.65 -20.98
N LEU A 31 -1.60 -3.39 -19.87
CA LEU A 31 -2.71 -3.13 -18.96
C LEU A 31 -2.44 -1.87 -18.14
N HIS A 32 -3.50 -1.10 -17.92
CA HIS A 32 -3.47 0.11 -17.11
C HIS A 32 -4.17 -0.11 -15.77
N ALA A 33 -3.64 0.49 -14.72
CA ALA A 33 -4.26 0.52 -13.40
C ALA A 33 -4.14 1.91 -12.78
N ASP A 34 -5.17 2.28 -12.04
CA ASP A 34 -5.22 3.54 -11.27
C ASP A 34 -4.54 3.40 -9.90
N GLU A 35 -4.19 2.18 -9.51
CA GLU A 35 -3.64 1.85 -8.20
C GLU A 35 -2.40 0.96 -8.33
N TYR A 36 -1.47 1.14 -7.41
CA TYR A 36 -0.27 0.33 -7.35
C TYR A 36 0.14 0.00 -5.93
N LEU A 37 0.27 -1.31 -5.65
CA LEU A 37 0.55 -1.86 -4.35
C LEU A 37 1.97 -2.46 -4.28
N GLN A 38 2.82 -1.90 -3.42
CA GLN A 38 4.15 -2.41 -3.04
C GLN A 38 4.21 -2.68 -1.54
N VAL A 39 3.79 -3.88 -1.13
CA VAL A 39 3.86 -4.32 0.28
C VAL A 39 5.25 -4.14 0.92
N PRO A 40 6.39 -4.37 0.23
CA PRO A 40 7.70 -4.16 0.84
C PRO A 40 7.98 -2.73 1.33
N LEU A 41 7.32 -1.71 0.78
CA LEU A 41 7.48 -0.33 1.26
C LEU A 41 6.92 -0.14 2.67
N ALA A 42 5.79 -0.78 3.00
CA ALA A 42 5.23 -0.74 4.34
C ALA A 42 6.15 -1.37 5.38
N MET A 43 6.89 -2.43 4.99
CA MET A 43 7.80 -3.15 5.87
C MET A 43 9.07 -2.37 6.20
N ARG A 44 9.45 -1.35 5.40
CA ARG A 44 10.59 -0.48 5.72
C ARG A 44 10.35 0.35 6.98
N TYR A 45 9.10 0.65 7.29
CA TYR A 45 8.71 1.39 8.48
C TYR A 45 8.61 0.52 9.74
N TYR A 46 8.81 -0.80 9.64
CA TYR A 46 8.77 -1.72 10.79
C TYR A 46 9.78 -1.33 11.90
N GLN A 47 10.88 -0.66 11.55
CA GLN A 47 11.89 -0.21 12.53
C GLN A 47 11.49 1.06 13.29
N HIS A 48 10.40 1.73 12.93
CA HIS A 48 9.95 3.00 13.51
C HIS A 48 8.56 2.94 14.16
N ALA A 49 7.94 1.76 14.20
CA ALA A 49 6.61 1.51 14.78
C ALA A 49 6.69 0.93 16.20
#